data_AF-A0A849UEF9-F1
#
_entry.id   AF-A0A849UEF9-F1
#
_cell.length_a   1.000
_cell.length_b   1.000
_cell.length_c   1.000
_cell.angle_alpha   90.00
_cell.angle_beta   90.00
_cell.angle_gamma   90.00
#
_symmetry.space_group_name_H-M   'P 1'
#
loop_
_entity.id
_entity.type
_entity.pdbx_description
1 polymer ?
#
loop_
_entity_poly.entity_id
_entity_poly.type
_entity_poly.pdbx_seq_one_letter_code
_entity_poly.pdbx_strand_id
1 'polypeptide(L)'
;MTFNEIEWRKKVRLAKSGDELRNLLMEIPDDYNGAAAKGSLQAESPQCGSRLTFNPTLPDGATNSEFTFDAEEVEMAAMKAFTSIPNTTNLKLIANWASHRNATITTPTPLPEGTDCFELILADLIDLGNGQVWCYECDKVYSVAEMQLTHQTRGSWGCKDYLCPSMHFLASLKWIHFMRHRNF
;
A
#
# COMPACT_ATOMS: atom_id res chain seq x y z
N MET A 1 27.48 16.16 -2.11
CA MET A 1 27.12 15.66 -0.77
C MET A 1 26.72 14.21 -0.93
N THR A 2 27.31 13.30 -0.15
CA THR A 2 26.96 11.87 -0.20
C THR A 2 25.70 11.64 0.62
N PHE A 3 24.64 11.09 0.00
CA PHE A 3 23.40 10.72 0.67
C PHE A 3 23.68 9.71 1.79
N ASN A 4 23.32 10.04 3.03
CA ASN A 4 23.47 9.15 4.19
C ASN A 4 22.15 8.41 4.44
N GLU A 5 22.04 7.21 3.86
CA GLU A 5 20.83 6.38 3.92
C GLU A 5 20.39 6.06 5.37
N ILE A 6 21.34 5.80 6.27
CA ILE A 6 21.03 5.42 7.66
C ILE A 6 20.36 6.58 8.40
N GLU A 7 20.88 7.78 8.22
CA GLU A 7 20.35 9.00 8.85
C GLU A 7 19.00 9.38 8.24
N TRP A 8 18.88 9.29 6.92
CA TRP A 8 17.64 9.51 6.21
C TRP A 8 16.51 8.57 6.67
N ARG A 9 16.77 7.26 6.79
CA ARG A 9 15.80 6.28 7.31
C ARG A 9 15.35 6.59 8.74
N LYS A 10 16.23 7.15 9.59
CA LYS A 10 15.85 7.58 10.95
C LYS A 10 14.87 8.75 10.91
N LYS A 11 15.12 9.75 10.06
CA LYS A 11 14.22 10.90 9.90
C LYS A 11 12.84 10.45 9.42
N VAL A 12 12.77 9.53 8.46
CA VAL A 12 11.49 9.01 7.95
C VAL A 12 10.70 8.27 9.02
N ARG A 13 11.35 7.44 9.85
CA ARG A 13 10.66 6.77 10.98
C ARG A 13 10.08 7.74 12.01
N LEU A 14 10.63 8.94 12.10
CA LEU A 14 10.22 9.97 13.06
C LEU A 14 9.22 10.97 12.46
N ALA A 15 8.99 10.92 11.14
CA ALA A 15 8.06 11.81 10.47
C ALA A 15 6.63 11.55 10.94
N LYS A 16 5.90 12.62 11.21
CA LYS A 16 4.55 12.62 11.78
C LYS A 16 3.50 13.13 10.80
N SER A 17 3.93 13.65 9.64
CA SER A 17 3.04 14.16 8.60
C SER A 17 3.51 13.78 7.20
N GLY A 18 2.58 13.78 6.25
CA GLY A 18 2.88 13.60 4.83
C GLY A 18 3.85 14.66 4.29
N ASP A 19 3.77 15.90 4.77
CA ASP A 19 4.65 16.98 4.31
C ASP A 19 6.11 16.80 4.77
N GLU A 20 6.33 16.35 6.01
CA GLU A 20 7.68 16.00 6.50
C GLU A 20 8.27 14.86 5.68
N LEU A 21 7.46 13.85 5.39
CA LEU A 21 7.78 12.71 4.56
C LEU A 21 8.17 13.14 3.13
N ARG A 22 7.39 14.00 2.48
CA ARG A 22 7.69 14.54 1.13
C ARG A 22 9.03 15.28 1.08
N ASN A 23 9.30 16.13 2.07
CA ASN A 23 10.56 16.88 2.13
C ASN A 23 11.76 15.94 2.20
N LEU A 24 11.64 14.84 2.96
CA LEU A 24 12.70 13.82 3.04
C LEU A 24 12.87 13.06 1.72
N LEU A 25 11.81 12.82 0.94
CA LEU A 25 11.92 12.18 -0.37
C LEU A 25 12.76 12.99 -1.37
N MET A 26 12.68 14.33 -1.30
CA MET A 26 13.50 15.22 -2.15
C MET A 26 14.99 15.16 -1.79
N GLU A 27 15.35 14.60 -0.63
CA GLU A 27 16.76 14.36 -0.27
C GLU A 27 17.34 13.11 -0.97
N ILE A 28 16.50 12.23 -1.55
CA ILE A 28 16.96 11.02 -2.25
C ILE A 28 17.44 11.40 -3.66
N PRO A 29 18.68 11.04 -4.04
CA PRO A 29 19.17 11.20 -5.40
C PRO A 29 18.27 10.48 -6.44
N ASP A 30 18.07 11.10 -7.60
CA ASP A 30 17.28 10.51 -8.71
C ASP A 30 17.86 9.19 -9.23
N ASP A 31 19.16 8.97 -9.02
CA ASP A 31 19.89 7.75 -9.39
C ASP A 31 19.89 6.67 -8.29
N TYR A 32 19.20 6.89 -7.16
CA TYR A 32 18.99 5.89 -6.12
C TYR A 32 18.00 4.81 -6.58
N ASN A 33 18.44 4.01 -7.55
CA ASN A 33 17.82 2.78 -8.00
C ASN A 33 18.55 1.62 -7.34
N GLY A 34 18.07 1.21 -6.17
CA GLY A 34 18.33 -0.14 -5.69
C GLY A 34 17.94 -1.12 -6.82
N ALA A 35 18.88 -1.96 -7.25
CA ALA A 35 18.77 -2.72 -8.49
C ALA A 35 17.42 -3.45 -8.64
N ALA A 36 16.83 -3.30 -9.84
CA ALA A 36 15.66 -3.98 -10.39
C ALA A 36 14.27 -3.52 -9.91
N ALA A 37 13.65 -2.63 -10.68
CA ALA A 37 12.20 -2.66 -10.90
C ALA A 37 11.93 -2.50 -12.41
N LYS A 38 11.57 -3.60 -13.07
CA LYS A 38 10.82 -3.56 -14.33
C LYS A 38 9.37 -3.30 -13.94
N GLY A 39 8.95 -2.04 -14.00
CA GLY A 39 7.60 -1.63 -13.64
C GLY A 39 7.54 -0.12 -13.46
N SER A 40 7.62 0.63 -14.55
CA SER A 40 7.28 2.05 -14.50
C SER A 40 5.77 2.16 -14.37
N LEU A 41 5.28 2.86 -13.34
CA LEU A 41 4.05 3.63 -13.47
C LEU A 41 4.24 4.49 -14.73
N GLN A 42 3.58 4.11 -15.82
CA GLN A 42 3.84 4.71 -17.13
C GLN A 42 3.49 6.19 -17.08
N ALA A 43 4.13 7.00 -17.94
CA ALA A 43 3.87 8.44 -18.06
C ALA A 43 2.39 8.77 -18.39
N GLU A 44 1.59 7.76 -18.73
CA GLU A 44 0.17 7.83 -19.04
C GLU A 44 -0.74 7.45 -17.84
N SER A 45 -0.19 7.26 -16.64
CA SER A 45 -1.00 6.96 -15.45
C SER A 45 -2.00 8.09 -15.21
N PRO A 46 -3.31 7.80 -15.10
CA PRO A 46 -4.31 8.84 -14.95
C PRO A 46 -4.07 9.61 -13.64
N GLN A 47 -4.38 10.91 -13.64
CA GLN A 47 -4.30 11.69 -12.41
C GLN A 47 -5.29 11.13 -11.38
N CYS A 48 -4.85 10.96 -10.13
CA CYS A 48 -5.74 10.50 -9.07
C CYS A 48 -6.53 11.62 -8.40
N GLY A 49 -7.71 11.25 -7.88
CA GLY A 49 -8.48 12.07 -6.95
C GLY A 49 -8.09 11.84 -5.49
N SER A 50 -8.96 12.29 -4.57
CA SER A 50 -8.75 12.12 -3.13
C SER A 50 -8.93 10.68 -2.63
N ARG A 51 -9.59 9.83 -3.41
CA ARG A 51 -9.88 8.43 -3.06
C ARG A 51 -9.33 7.49 -4.12
N LEU A 52 -8.76 6.38 -3.68
CA LEU A 52 -8.16 5.36 -4.52
C LEU A 52 -8.88 4.03 -4.36
N THR A 53 -9.07 3.28 -5.44
CA THR A 53 -9.64 1.92 -5.39
C THR A 53 -8.61 0.84 -5.71
N PHE A 54 -8.79 -0.31 -5.06
CA PHE A 54 -7.97 -1.49 -5.24
C PHE A 54 -8.83 -2.76 -5.19
N ASN A 55 -8.68 -3.63 -6.18
CA ASN A 55 -9.44 -4.87 -6.27
C ASN A 55 -8.44 -6.04 -6.10
N PRO A 56 -8.38 -6.67 -4.92
CA PRO A 56 -7.47 -7.79 -4.70
C PRO A 56 -7.88 -8.96 -5.57
N THR A 57 -6.91 -9.54 -6.28
CA THR A 57 -7.13 -10.74 -7.07
C THR A 57 -7.06 -11.97 -6.17
N LEU A 58 -8.11 -12.78 -6.20
CA LEU A 58 -8.20 -14.04 -5.47
C LEU A 58 -7.30 -15.10 -6.11
N PRO A 59 -6.95 -16.18 -5.38
CA PRO A 59 -6.12 -17.26 -5.94
C PRO A 59 -6.69 -17.96 -7.18
N ASP A 60 -8.01 -17.89 -7.37
CA ASP A 60 -8.73 -18.40 -8.55
C ASP A 60 -8.84 -17.37 -9.69
N GLY A 61 -8.28 -16.17 -9.49
CA GLY A 61 -8.33 -15.05 -10.44
C GLY A 61 -9.59 -14.19 -10.34
N ALA A 62 -10.54 -14.50 -9.44
CA ALA A 62 -11.72 -13.69 -9.25
C ALA A 62 -11.45 -12.44 -8.38
N THR A 63 -12.36 -11.48 -8.38
CA THR A 63 -12.37 -10.34 -7.46
C THR A 63 -13.74 -10.29 -6.77
N ASN A 64 -13.78 -10.46 -5.45
CA ASN A 64 -15.04 -10.45 -4.69
C ASN A 64 -15.21 -9.18 -3.84
N SER A 65 -14.28 -8.24 -3.98
CA SER A 65 -14.30 -6.99 -3.22
C SER A 65 -13.60 -5.86 -3.95
N GLU A 66 -13.95 -4.64 -3.54
CA GLU A 66 -13.24 -3.42 -3.90
C GLU A 66 -12.93 -2.62 -2.65
N PHE A 67 -11.65 -2.37 -2.42
CA PHE A 67 -11.19 -1.52 -1.34
C PHE A 67 -11.11 -0.08 -1.81
N THR A 68 -11.50 0.86 -0.96
CA THR A 68 -11.36 2.30 -1.19
C THR A 68 -10.59 2.94 -0.04
N PHE A 69 -9.53 3.68 -0.37
CA PHE A 69 -8.67 4.36 0.60
C PHE A 69 -8.56 5.85 0.28
N ASP A 70 -8.22 6.66 1.27
CA ASP A 70 -7.81 8.04 1.03
C ASP A 70 -6.41 8.06 0.41
N ALA A 71 -6.22 8.87 -0.64
CA ALA A 71 -4.96 8.97 -1.36
C ALA A 71 -3.81 9.45 -0.46
N GLU A 72 -4.12 10.26 0.55
CA GLU A 72 -3.14 10.72 1.55
C GLU A 72 -2.65 9.59 2.46
N GLU A 73 -3.54 8.70 2.89
CA GLU A 73 -3.16 7.53 3.69
C GLU A 73 -2.34 6.54 2.86
N VAL A 74 -2.70 6.36 1.58
CA VAL A 74 -1.92 5.57 0.63
C VAL A 74 -0.53 6.17 0.42
N GLU A 75 -0.44 7.49 0.22
CA GLU A 75 0.83 8.22 0.12
C GLU A 75 1.71 7.92 1.34
N MET A 76 1.19 8.15 2.55
CA MET A 76 1.94 7.93 3.78
C MET A 76 2.37 6.47 3.97
N ALA A 77 1.48 5.51 3.70
CA ALA A 77 1.77 4.08 3.83
C ALA A 77 2.83 3.62 2.82
N ALA A 78 2.70 4.02 1.55
CA ALA A 78 3.66 3.74 0.49
C ALA A 78 5.05 4.30 0.83
N MET A 79 5.10 5.55 1.32
CA MET A 79 6.33 6.18 1.77
C MET A 79 7.00 5.43 2.91
N LYS A 80 6.23 5.11 3.96
CA LYS A 80 6.74 4.39 5.13
C LYS A 80 7.28 3.00 4.75
N ALA A 81 6.58 2.28 3.89
CA ALA A 81 6.97 0.95 3.44
C ALA A 81 8.22 0.99 2.54
N PHE A 82 8.31 1.95 1.61
CA PHE A 82 9.51 2.16 0.79
C PHE A 82 10.78 2.33 1.64
N THR A 83 10.68 2.99 2.80
CA THR A 83 11.83 3.19 3.70
C THR A 83 12.23 1.97 4.50
N SER A 84 11.30 1.02 4.63
CA SER A 84 11.47 -0.19 5.43
C SER A 84 11.88 -1.39 4.58
N ILE A 85 11.47 -1.45 3.31
CA ILE A 85 11.70 -2.58 2.41
C ILE A 85 12.63 -2.13 1.26
N PRO A 86 13.90 -2.56 1.23
CA PRO A 86 14.82 -2.23 0.14
C PRO A 86 14.30 -2.72 -1.21
N ASN A 87 14.64 -2.01 -2.30
CA ASN A 87 14.32 -2.34 -3.71
C ASN A 87 12.82 -2.34 -4.07
N THR A 88 11.99 -1.56 -3.38
CA THR A 88 10.56 -1.40 -3.70
C THR A 88 10.29 -0.09 -4.45
N THR A 89 10.98 0.12 -5.58
CA THR A 89 10.85 1.36 -6.38
C THR A 89 9.40 1.69 -6.75
N ASN A 90 8.55 0.68 -6.95
CA ASN A 90 7.13 0.87 -7.24
C ASN A 90 6.35 1.52 -6.08
N LEU A 91 6.76 1.33 -4.83
CA LEU A 91 6.15 2.04 -3.69
C LEU A 91 6.49 3.53 -3.69
N LYS A 92 7.71 3.91 -4.09
CA LYS A 92 8.07 5.33 -4.31
C LYS A 92 7.21 5.93 -5.44
N LEU A 93 6.97 5.16 -6.50
CA LEU A 93 6.13 5.61 -7.61
C LEU A 93 4.66 5.79 -7.17
N ILE A 94 4.10 4.87 -6.38
CA ILE A 94 2.74 5.00 -5.81
C ILE A 94 2.64 6.25 -4.92
N ALA A 95 3.61 6.46 -4.03
CA ALA A 95 3.67 7.64 -3.17
C ALA A 95 3.72 8.93 -3.99
N ASN A 96 4.58 8.98 -5.01
CA ASN A 96 4.71 10.14 -5.88
C ASN A 96 3.45 10.40 -6.71
N TRP A 97 2.79 9.35 -7.19
CA TRP A 97 1.54 9.48 -7.92
C TRP A 97 0.42 10.04 -7.03
N ALA A 98 0.26 9.51 -5.82
CA ALA A 98 -0.74 9.95 -4.84
C ALA A 98 -0.48 11.38 -4.30
N SER A 99 0.79 11.83 -4.27
CA SER A 99 1.13 13.19 -3.84
C SER A 99 0.72 14.26 -4.87
N HIS A 100 0.58 13.88 -6.15
CA HIS A 100 0.12 14.76 -7.24
C HIS A 100 -1.39 14.66 -7.49
N ARG A 101 -2.15 14.20 -6.49
CA ARG A 101 -3.61 14.10 -6.52
C ARG A 101 -4.28 15.45 -6.86
N ASN A 102 -5.37 15.38 -7.60
CA ASN A 102 -6.19 16.52 -7.95
C ASN A 102 -7.48 16.51 -7.15
N ALA A 103 -7.64 17.51 -6.28
CA ALA A 103 -8.80 17.64 -5.41
C ALA A 103 -10.13 17.86 -6.18
N THR A 104 -10.09 18.21 -7.47
CA THR A 104 -11.30 18.35 -8.28
C THR A 104 -11.85 17.00 -8.76
N ILE A 105 -11.06 15.93 -8.72
CA ILE A 105 -11.49 14.57 -9.05
C ILE A 105 -12.15 13.97 -7.79
N THR A 106 -13.48 13.90 -7.81
CA THR A 106 -14.29 13.40 -6.69
C THR A 106 -14.61 11.91 -6.78
N THR A 107 -14.49 11.33 -7.96
CA THR A 107 -14.67 9.90 -8.20
C THR A 107 -13.45 9.11 -7.71
N PRO A 108 -13.64 8.00 -6.98
CA PRO A 108 -12.53 7.12 -6.63
C PRO A 108 -11.76 6.67 -7.87
N THR A 109 -10.43 6.77 -7.82
CA THR A 109 -9.55 6.44 -8.95
C THR A 109 -8.92 5.06 -8.74
N PRO A 110 -9.04 4.12 -9.68
CA PRO A 110 -8.35 2.84 -9.56
C PRO A 110 -6.83 3.05 -9.57
N LEU A 111 -6.14 2.20 -8.81
CA LEU A 111 -4.68 2.15 -8.89
C LEU A 111 -4.23 1.82 -10.32
N PRO A 112 -3.18 2.47 -10.85
CA PRO A 112 -2.72 2.21 -12.20
C PRO A 112 -2.08 0.83 -12.32
N GLU A 113 -1.93 0.32 -13.55
CA GLU A 113 -1.19 -0.91 -13.79
C GLU A 113 0.27 -0.82 -13.32
N GLY A 114 0.84 -1.95 -12.88
CA GLY A 114 2.21 -2.02 -12.37
C GLY A 114 2.36 -1.65 -10.89
N THR A 115 1.26 -1.41 -10.18
CA THR A 115 1.24 -1.23 -8.72
C THR A 115 1.07 -2.55 -7.96
N ASP A 116 1.57 -3.67 -8.49
CA ASP A 116 1.43 -5.00 -7.87
C ASP A 116 2.01 -5.06 -6.43
N CYS A 117 2.95 -4.16 -6.11
CA CYS A 117 3.48 -4.03 -4.76
C CYS A 117 2.52 -3.35 -3.77
N PHE A 118 1.35 -2.88 -4.20
CA PHE A 118 0.37 -2.25 -3.32
C PHE A 118 -0.11 -3.20 -2.21
N GLU A 119 -0.13 -4.51 -2.48
CA GLU A 119 -0.40 -5.53 -1.46
C GLU A 119 0.54 -5.45 -0.24
N LEU A 120 1.77 -4.92 -0.42
CA LEU A 120 2.74 -4.74 0.67
C LEU A 120 2.32 -3.67 1.68
N ILE A 121 1.47 -2.71 1.28
CA ILE A 121 0.94 -1.66 2.15
C ILE A 121 -0.53 -1.83 2.47
N LEU A 122 -1.25 -2.70 1.74
CA LEU A 122 -2.66 -2.97 1.99
C LEU A 122 -2.90 -3.46 3.43
N ALA A 123 -2.05 -4.34 3.93
CA ALA A 123 -2.15 -4.83 5.30
C ALA A 123 -2.01 -3.70 6.34
N ASP A 124 -1.08 -2.77 6.12
CA ASP A 124 -0.86 -1.64 7.02
C ASP A 124 -2.06 -0.68 7.01
N LEU A 125 -2.63 -0.40 5.82
CA LEU A 125 -3.83 0.43 5.69
C LEU A 125 -5.02 -0.18 6.44
N ILE A 126 -5.24 -1.48 6.26
CA ILE A 126 -6.30 -2.22 6.95
C ILE A 126 -6.07 -2.26 8.46
N ASP A 127 -4.86 -2.61 8.90
CA ASP A 127 -4.51 -2.78 10.32
C ASP A 127 -4.61 -1.43 11.08
N LEU A 128 -4.44 -0.30 10.39
CA LEU A 128 -4.66 1.05 10.94
C LEU A 128 -6.14 1.49 10.94
N GLY A 129 -7.04 0.70 10.34
CA GLY A 129 -8.45 1.04 10.22
C GLY A 129 -8.76 2.05 9.11
N ASN A 130 -7.83 2.27 8.18
CA ASN A 130 -7.96 3.27 7.13
C ASN A 130 -8.69 2.68 5.91
N GLY A 131 -9.80 3.30 5.53
CA GLY A 131 -10.52 2.98 4.29
C GLY A 131 -11.79 2.17 4.48
N GLN A 132 -12.33 1.72 3.36
CA GLN A 132 -13.60 1.00 3.26
C GLN A 132 -13.45 -0.17 2.28
N VAL A 133 -14.32 -1.16 2.38
CA VAL A 133 -14.39 -2.29 1.45
C VAL A 133 -15.82 -2.53 1.03
N TRP A 134 -16.07 -2.63 -0.27
CA TRP A 134 -17.31 -3.14 -0.81
C TRP A 134 -17.21 -4.65 -0.94
N CYS A 135 -18.09 -5.37 -0.24
CA CYS A 135 -18.26 -6.81 -0.39
C CYS A 135 -19.32 -7.07 -1.45
N TYR A 136 -18.96 -7.72 -2.57
CA TYR A 136 -19.88 -7.96 -3.67
C TYR A 136 -20.97 -8.97 -3.32
N GLU A 137 -20.65 -9.96 -2.46
CA GLU A 137 -21.62 -10.97 -2.00
C GLU A 137 -22.70 -10.38 -1.09
N CYS A 138 -22.32 -9.43 -0.21
CA CYS A 138 -23.27 -8.72 0.63
C CYS A 138 -23.96 -7.55 -0.08
N ASP A 139 -23.40 -7.10 -1.20
CA ASP A 139 -23.65 -5.81 -1.82
C ASP A 139 -23.64 -4.64 -0.81
N LYS A 140 -22.59 -4.60 0.04
CA LYS A 140 -22.48 -3.62 1.12
C LYS A 140 -21.07 -3.12 1.32
N VAL A 141 -20.96 -1.83 1.62
CA VAL A 141 -19.72 -1.18 2.04
C VAL A 141 -19.56 -1.30 3.56
N TYR A 142 -18.40 -1.76 3.99
CA TYR A 142 -17.98 -1.85 5.39
C TYR A 142 -16.75 -0.97 5.61
N SER A 143 -16.58 -0.47 6.83
CA SER A 143 -15.27 0.04 7.25
C SER A 143 -14.28 -1.11 7.30
N VAL A 144 -13.02 -0.87 6.93
CA VAL A 144 -11.98 -1.91 7.07
C VAL A 144 -11.79 -2.33 8.54
N ALA A 145 -12.11 -1.45 9.49
CA ALA A 145 -12.05 -1.73 10.92
C ALA A 145 -13.14 -2.72 11.39
N GLU A 146 -14.18 -2.94 10.60
CA GLU A 146 -15.24 -3.92 10.88
C GLU A 146 -14.93 -5.31 10.30
N MET A 147 -13.86 -5.43 9.51
CA MET A 147 -13.49 -6.70 8.91
C MET A 147 -12.99 -7.68 9.96
N GLN A 148 -13.22 -8.96 9.69
CA GLN A 148 -12.68 -10.04 10.50
C GLN A 148 -11.38 -10.54 9.87
N LEU A 149 -10.37 -10.75 10.71
CA LEU A 149 -9.08 -11.30 10.31
C LEU A 149 -9.02 -12.77 10.72
N THR A 150 -8.63 -13.62 9.78
CA THR A 150 -8.25 -15.00 10.08
C THR A 150 -6.83 -15.28 9.59
N HIS A 151 -6.12 -16.11 10.33
CA HIS A 151 -4.78 -16.55 9.94
C HIS A 151 -4.88 -17.96 9.37
N GLN A 152 -4.41 -18.11 8.13
CA GLN A 152 -4.34 -19.41 7.48
C GLN A 152 -2.91 -19.72 7.09
N THR A 153 -2.57 -21.00 7.10
CA THR A 153 -1.34 -21.51 6.50
C THR A 153 -1.69 -22.15 5.17
N ARG A 154 -1.17 -21.58 4.07
CA ARG A 154 -1.31 -22.15 2.72
C ARG A 154 0.06 -22.63 2.26
N GLY A 155 0.34 -23.91 2.52
CA GLY A 155 1.68 -24.49 2.33
C GLY A 155 2.70 -23.93 3.33
N SER A 156 3.85 -23.48 2.84
CA SER A 156 4.91 -22.87 3.67
C SER A 156 4.73 -21.37 3.92
N TRP A 157 3.63 -20.78 3.45
CA TRP A 157 3.34 -19.35 3.61
C TRP A 157 2.19 -19.14 4.61
N GLY A 158 2.36 -18.15 5.48
CA GLY A 158 1.25 -17.59 6.23
C GLY A 158 0.44 -16.65 5.34
N CYS A 159 -0.88 -16.72 5.45
CA CYS A 159 -1.82 -15.77 4.86
C CYS A 159 -2.65 -15.09 5.96
N LYS A 160 -2.93 -13.80 5.75
CA LYS A 160 -3.96 -13.05 6.46
C LYS A 160 -5.17 -13.00 5.54
N ASP A 161 -6.22 -13.70 5.92
CA ASP A 161 -7.48 -13.73 5.17
C ASP A 161 -8.44 -12.73 5.83
N TYR A 162 -8.89 -11.76 5.04
CA TYR A 162 -9.80 -10.70 5.47
C TYR A 162 -11.22 -11.04 5.02
N LEU A 163 -12.15 -11.00 5.96
CA LEU A 163 -13.54 -11.35 5.78
C LEU A 163 -14.45 -10.17 6.14
N CYS A 164 -15.60 -10.06 5.48
CA CYS A 164 -16.63 -9.11 5.90
C CYS A 164 -17.33 -9.61 7.19
N PRO A 165 -18.16 -8.78 7.87
CA PRO A 165 -18.92 -9.20 9.04
C PRO A 165 -19.83 -10.43 8.83
N SER A 166 -20.22 -10.69 7.58
CA SER A 166 -21.01 -11.87 7.17
C SER A 166 -20.14 -13.07 6.76
N MET A 167 -18.83 -13.02 7.02
CA MET A 167 -17.86 -14.09 6.75
C MET A 167 -17.58 -14.39 5.26
N HIS A 168 -17.96 -13.50 4.33
CA HIS A 168 -17.54 -13.60 2.93
C HIS A 168 -16.08 -13.20 2.76
N PHE A 169 -15.40 -13.85 1.83
CA PHE A 169 -13.98 -13.65 1.58
C PHE A 169 -13.73 -12.36 0.80
N LEU A 170 -12.87 -11.49 1.31
CA LEU A 170 -12.56 -10.19 0.67
C LEU A 170 -11.17 -10.16 0.06
N ALA A 171 -10.15 -10.57 0.81
CA ALA A 171 -8.75 -10.54 0.38
C ALA A 171 -7.91 -11.58 1.14
N SER A 172 -6.83 -12.07 0.51
CA SER A 172 -5.76 -12.82 1.20
C SER A 172 -4.44 -12.12 0.96
N LEU A 173 -3.81 -11.65 2.03
CA LEU A 173 -2.47 -11.10 1.97
C LEU A 173 -1.46 -12.12 2.47
N LYS A 174 -0.47 -12.43 1.63
CA LYS A 174 0.68 -13.23 2.05
C LYS A 174 1.48 -12.42 3.06
N TRP A 175 1.76 -13.01 4.22
CA TRP A 175 2.69 -12.41 5.17
C TRP A 175 3.97 -13.25 5.20
N ILE A 176 5.08 -12.59 4.95
CA ILE A 176 6.39 -13.16 5.22
C ILE A 176 6.62 -12.98 6.72
N HIS A 177 6.91 -14.07 7.43
CA HIS A 177 7.60 -13.96 8.70
C HIS A 177 8.97 -13.34 8.43
N PHE A 178 9.07 -12.01 8.45
CA PHE A 178 10.35 -11.38 8.72
C PHE A 178 10.69 -11.76 10.16
N MET A 179 11.46 -12.84 10.33
CA MET A 179 12.13 -13.08 11.60
C MET A 179 12.97 -11.85 11.88
N ARG A 180 12.43 -10.97 12.72
CA ARG A 180 13.17 -9.88 13.35
C ARG A 180 14.30 -10.57 14.09
N HIS A 181 15.50 -10.59 13.52
CA HIS A 181 16.69 -10.99 14.26
C HIS A 181 16.76 -10.06 15.47
N ARG A 182 16.38 -10.60 16.63
CA ARG A 182 16.59 -10.00 17.93
C ARG A 182 18.10 -10.09 18.14
N ASN A 183 18.81 -9.04 17.76
CA ASN A 183 20.19 -8.89 18.21
C ASN A 183 20.10 -8.64 19.72
N PHE A 184 20.40 -9.70 20.48
CA PHE A 184 20.76 -9.61 21.89
C PHE A 184 22.15 -8.99 22.03
#